data_AF-A0A317QG25-F1
#
_entry.id   AF-A0A317QG25-F1
#
_cell.length_a   1.000
_cell.length_b   1.000
_cell.length_c   1.000
_cell.angle_alpha   90.00
_cell.angle_beta   90.00
_cell.angle_gamma   90.00
#
_symmetry.space_group_name_H-M   'P 1'
#
loop_
_entity.id
_entity.type
_entity.pdbx_description
1 polymer ?
#
loop_
_entity_poly.entity_id
_entity_poly.type
_entity_poly.pdbx_seq_one_letter_code
_entity_poly.pdbx_strand_id
1 'polypeptide(L)'
;MGAEPGPGEDSGAATDAVEPEPDTATDTAAEATDEGGTPVAAATGVRTDVGDADTAEEDAAGGEGAAGEAAAAPIDGYDSFTIAQLRGRLRGYQLATVADLLAYEEATRARAPFLTMLRNRLEKLEQQAADSSPLQPRG
;
A
#
# COMPACT_ATOMS: atom_id res chain seq x y z
N MET A 1 75.77 -33.49 16.75
CA MET A 1 76.16 -32.48 15.74
C MET A 1 74.90 -31.66 15.48
N GLY A 2 74.61 -30.68 16.33
CA GLY A 2 74.86 -29.26 16.09
C GLY A 2 73.50 -28.57 16.20
N ALA A 3 73.24 -27.90 17.32
CA ALA A 3 73.35 -26.45 17.44
C ALA A 3 72.16 -25.72 16.80
N GLU A 4 71.40 -25.09 17.69
CA GLU A 4 70.37 -24.05 17.52
C GLU A 4 70.93 -22.82 16.76
N PRO A 5 70.31 -21.63 16.73
CA PRO A 5 68.90 -21.21 16.86
C PRO A 5 68.53 -20.19 15.74
N GLY A 6 67.32 -19.63 15.75
CA GLY A 6 67.16 -18.23 15.30
C GLY A 6 65.74 -17.79 14.93
N PRO A 7 65.31 -16.57 15.30
CA PRO A 7 63.91 -16.20 15.54
C PRO A 7 63.32 -15.31 14.43
N GLY A 8 62.00 -15.18 14.42
CA GLY A 8 61.29 -14.22 13.59
C GLY A 8 59.96 -13.85 14.24
N GLU A 9 59.97 -12.69 14.89
CA GLU A 9 58.80 -11.95 15.36
C GLU A 9 57.91 -11.60 14.16
N ASP A 10 56.59 -11.68 14.30
CA ASP A 10 55.74 -10.53 13.97
C ASP A 10 54.35 -10.65 14.61
N SER A 11 53.96 -9.54 15.19
CA SER A 11 52.70 -9.30 15.88
C SER A 11 51.67 -8.81 14.86
N GLY A 12 50.63 -9.60 14.60
CA GLY A 12 49.51 -9.20 13.77
C GLY A 12 48.17 -9.53 14.43
N ALA A 13 47.48 -8.49 14.90
CA ALA A 13 46.16 -8.56 15.51
C ALA A 13 45.06 -8.98 14.52
N ALA A 14 44.14 -9.84 14.96
CA ALA A 14 42.73 -9.76 14.60
C ALA A 14 41.90 -10.50 15.65
N THR A 15 41.00 -9.74 16.26
CA THR A 15 40.03 -10.11 17.29
C THR A 15 39.01 -11.12 16.74
N ASP A 16 38.88 -12.26 17.41
CA ASP A 16 37.80 -13.21 17.19
C ASP A 16 36.69 -13.02 18.24
N ALA A 17 35.50 -13.37 17.77
CA ALA A 17 34.19 -13.00 18.25
C ALA A 17 33.73 -13.78 19.50
N VAL A 18 32.87 -13.10 20.30
CA VAL A 18 31.56 -13.59 20.82
C VAL A 18 31.61 -14.77 21.81
N GLU A 19 30.91 -14.82 22.93
CA GLU A 19 30.00 -13.95 23.69
C GLU A 19 29.73 -14.73 25.01
N PRO A 20 29.52 -14.04 26.14
CA PRO A 20 29.48 -14.64 27.48
C PRO A 20 28.20 -15.41 27.81
N GLU A 21 28.37 -16.41 28.68
CA GLU A 21 27.33 -17.16 29.37
C GLU A 21 26.43 -16.23 30.23
N PRO A 22 25.11 -16.46 30.29
CA PRO A 22 24.19 -15.65 31.08
C PRO A 22 24.05 -16.21 32.49
N ASP A 23 24.38 -15.41 33.51
CA ASP A 23 23.88 -15.66 34.86
C ASP A 23 23.63 -14.35 35.61
N THR A 24 22.64 -14.43 36.49
CA THR A 24 22.20 -13.48 37.52
C THR A 24 21.17 -12.40 37.14
N ALA A 25 19.95 -12.75 37.54
CA ALA A 25 18.84 -11.90 37.95
C ALA A 25 19.23 -10.55 38.61
N THR A 26 18.40 -9.53 38.44
CA THR A 26 17.47 -9.05 39.49
C THR A 26 16.73 -7.79 39.02
N ASP A 27 15.41 -7.87 39.15
CA ASP A 27 14.44 -6.80 39.31
C ASP A 27 15.00 -5.45 39.81
N THR A 28 14.75 -4.37 39.08
CA THR A 28 14.58 -3.03 39.65
C THR A 28 13.73 -2.20 38.69
N ALA A 29 12.49 -1.99 39.12
CA ALA A 29 11.60 -0.98 38.58
C ALA A 29 12.31 0.37 38.44
N ALA A 30 12.32 0.92 37.23
CA ALA A 30 12.61 2.31 36.97
C ALA A 30 11.45 2.87 36.16
N GLU A 31 10.41 3.29 36.87
CA GLU A 31 9.38 4.15 36.30
C GLU A 31 10.01 5.50 35.99
N ALA A 32 10.10 5.84 34.70
CA ALA A 32 10.45 7.17 34.24
C ALA A 32 9.18 7.84 33.68
N THR A 33 8.60 8.74 34.47
CA THR A 33 7.53 9.67 34.06
C THR A 33 8.14 10.83 33.26
N ASP A 34 7.66 11.02 32.04
CA ASP A 34 7.96 12.19 31.21
C ASP A 34 6.95 13.33 31.47
N GLU A 35 7.46 14.57 31.45
CA GLU A 35 6.74 15.84 31.66
C GLU A 35 5.84 16.21 30.46
N GLY A 36 4.98 15.28 30.04
CA GLY A 36 4.15 15.39 28.83
C GLY A 36 2.73 14.83 28.94
N GLY A 37 2.32 14.34 30.12
CA GLY A 37 0.91 14.23 30.55
C GLY A 37 -0.12 13.67 29.56
N THR A 38 0.23 12.73 28.67
CA THR A 38 -0.74 12.13 27.72
C THR A 38 -0.52 10.62 27.63
N PRO A 39 -1.54 9.78 27.92
CA PRO A 39 -1.43 8.34 27.73
C PRO A 39 -1.45 8.03 26.23
N VAL A 40 -0.35 7.49 25.70
CA VAL A 40 -0.34 6.85 24.37
C VAL A 40 -0.73 5.39 24.58
N ALA A 41 -1.86 4.99 24.01
CA ALA A 41 -2.29 3.60 24.00
C ALA A 41 -1.20 2.72 23.37
N ALA A 42 -0.83 1.65 24.08
CA ALA A 42 0.12 0.65 23.60
C ALA A 42 -0.42 0.03 22.31
N ALA A 43 0.21 0.33 21.18
CA ALA A 43 0.03 -0.40 19.94
C ALA A 43 0.79 -1.73 20.04
N THR A 44 0.23 -2.70 20.75
CA THR A 44 0.61 -4.11 20.61
C THR A 44 -0.12 -4.70 19.41
N GLY A 45 0.39 -4.39 18.22
CA GLY A 45 0.06 -5.07 16.98
C GLY A 45 1.25 -5.89 16.52
N VAL A 46 1.21 -7.19 16.81
CA VAL A 46 2.14 -8.21 16.33
C VAL A 46 2.29 -8.11 14.80
N ARG A 47 3.53 -7.95 14.32
CA ARG A 47 3.89 -8.30 12.94
C ARG A 47 4.31 -9.75 12.92
N THR A 48 3.48 -10.59 12.29
CA THR A 48 3.90 -11.89 11.76
C THR A 48 3.64 -11.86 10.27
N ASP A 49 4.71 -11.76 9.49
CA ASP A 49 4.72 -12.07 8.07
C ASP A 49 4.26 -13.52 7.85
N VAL A 50 3.32 -13.71 6.92
CA VAL A 50 3.20 -14.81 5.92
C VAL A 50 1.84 -14.66 5.24
N GLY A 51 1.84 -14.39 3.93
CA GLY A 51 0.67 -14.58 3.06
C GLY A 51 0.33 -13.41 2.15
N ASP A 52 0.60 -13.59 0.87
CA ASP A 52 0.14 -12.77 -0.26
C ASP A 52 -1.40 -12.60 -0.29
N ALA A 53 -1.84 -11.46 -0.84
CA ALA A 53 -3.19 -11.10 -1.30
C ALA A 53 -4.13 -10.27 -0.38
N ASP A 54 -4.17 -8.98 -0.72
CA ASP A 54 -5.39 -8.14 -0.85
C ASP A 54 -6.35 -8.16 0.37
N THR A 55 -5.98 -7.44 1.42
CA THR A 55 -6.96 -6.98 2.43
C THR A 55 -6.83 -5.47 2.56
N ALA A 56 -7.44 -4.76 1.62
CA ALA A 56 -7.79 -3.36 1.75
C ALA A 56 -9.32 -3.26 1.93
N GLU A 57 -9.79 -3.74 3.07
CA GLU A 57 -11.13 -3.44 3.60
C GLU A 57 -10.94 -2.46 4.76
N GLU A 58 -11.03 -1.16 4.46
CA GLU A 58 -11.60 -0.10 5.30
C GLU A 58 -11.22 1.25 4.70
N ASP A 59 -12.16 1.86 3.96
CA ASP A 59 -12.55 3.24 4.18
C ASP A 59 -13.87 3.48 3.43
N ALA A 60 -14.97 3.15 4.11
CA ALA A 60 -16.30 3.57 3.72
C ALA A 60 -16.69 4.77 4.59
N ALA A 61 -15.95 5.88 4.47
CA ALA A 61 -16.45 7.17 4.92
C ALA A 61 -17.55 7.62 3.94
N GLY A 62 -18.80 7.38 4.35
CA GLY A 62 -20.01 7.72 3.61
C GLY A 62 -20.11 9.22 3.34
N GLY A 63 -20.29 9.56 2.07
CA GLY A 63 -20.88 10.83 1.67
C GLY A 63 -22.35 10.60 1.35
N GLU A 64 -23.26 11.01 2.24
CA GLU A 64 -24.67 11.16 1.92
C GLU A 64 -24.84 12.25 0.84
N GLY A 65 -24.88 11.82 -0.43
CA GLY A 65 -25.26 12.63 -1.58
C GLY A 65 -26.71 12.36 -2.00
N ALA A 66 -27.54 13.40 -1.89
CA ALA A 66 -28.91 13.58 -2.35
C ALA A 66 -29.56 12.43 -3.17
N ALA A 67 -30.47 11.70 -2.54
CA ALA A 67 -31.42 10.80 -3.21
C ALA A 67 -32.52 11.61 -3.94
N GLY A 68 -32.17 12.23 -5.07
CA GLY A 68 -33.12 12.63 -6.10
C GLY A 68 -33.11 11.55 -7.17
N GLU A 69 -34.26 10.92 -7.43
CA GLU A 69 -34.55 9.91 -8.47
C GLU A 69 -33.31 9.44 -9.24
N ALA A 70 -32.59 8.47 -8.67
CA ALA A 70 -31.33 8.02 -9.23
C ALA A 70 -31.56 7.53 -10.66
N ALA A 71 -30.87 8.17 -11.62
CA ALA A 71 -30.83 7.68 -13.00
C ALA A 71 -30.43 6.20 -12.99
N ALA A 72 -30.95 5.40 -13.92
CA ALA A 72 -30.51 4.01 -14.00
C ALA A 72 -29.00 3.97 -14.31
N ALA A 73 -28.25 3.12 -13.59
CA ALA A 73 -26.83 2.94 -13.86
C ALA A 73 -26.63 2.50 -15.33
N PRO A 74 -25.60 3.03 -16.04
CA PRO A 74 -25.30 2.63 -17.41
C PRO A 74 -25.01 1.13 -17.57
N ILE A 75 -24.61 0.47 -16.48
CA ILE A 75 -24.32 -0.96 -16.42
C ILE A 75 -25.20 -1.62 -15.36
N ASP A 76 -25.81 -2.74 -15.73
CA ASP A 76 -26.65 -3.51 -14.83
C ASP A 76 -25.87 -4.01 -13.59
N GLY A 77 -26.48 -3.86 -12.42
CA GLY A 77 -25.91 -4.24 -11.13
C GLY A 77 -24.67 -3.45 -10.70
N TYR A 78 -24.31 -2.35 -11.37
CA TYR A 78 -23.11 -1.56 -11.06
C TYR A 78 -23.06 -1.08 -9.60
N ASP A 79 -24.21 -0.69 -9.07
CA ASP A 79 -24.35 -0.21 -7.69
C ASP A 79 -23.90 -1.25 -6.65
N SER A 80 -24.05 -2.54 -6.96
CA SER A 80 -23.67 -3.65 -6.09
C SER A 80 -22.22 -4.11 -6.30
N PHE A 81 -21.46 -3.50 -7.21
CA PHE A 81 -20.08 -3.92 -7.44
C PHE A 81 -19.16 -3.56 -6.28
N THR A 82 -18.27 -4.47 -5.95
CA THR A 82 -17.10 -4.19 -5.09
C THR A 82 -15.99 -3.52 -5.89
N ILE A 83 -15.03 -2.92 -5.18
CA ILE A 83 -13.82 -2.33 -5.78
C ILE A 83 -13.07 -3.35 -6.65
N ALA A 84 -12.91 -4.59 -6.16
CA ALA A 84 -12.25 -5.66 -6.90
C ALA A 84 -13.00 -6.03 -8.19
N GLN A 85 -14.34 -6.11 -8.12
CA GLN A 85 -15.17 -6.41 -9.28
C GLN A 85 -15.09 -5.28 -10.33
N LEU A 86 -15.17 -4.03 -9.90
CA LEU A 86 -15.02 -2.89 -10.80
C LEU A 86 -13.64 -2.89 -11.47
N ARG A 87 -12.56 -3.05 -10.69
CA ARG A 87 -11.17 -3.13 -11.19
C ARG A 87 -10.97 -4.25 -12.22
N GLY A 88 -11.60 -5.41 -12.01
CA GLY A 88 -11.59 -6.51 -12.97
C GLY A 88 -12.26 -6.15 -14.29
N ARG A 89 -13.46 -5.57 -14.22
CA ARG A 89 -14.29 -5.24 -15.39
C ARG A 89 -13.81 -4.01 -16.16
N LEU A 90 -13.21 -3.02 -15.49
CA LEU A 90 -12.72 -1.77 -16.09
C LEU A 90 -11.77 -1.98 -17.28
N ARG A 91 -11.00 -3.08 -17.26
CA ARG A 91 -10.07 -3.42 -18.35
C ARG A 91 -10.79 -3.74 -19.67
N GLY A 92 -12.04 -4.20 -19.61
CA GLY A 92 -12.85 -4.52 -20.79
C GLY A 92 -13.80 -3.41 -21.22
N TYR A 93 -13.94 -2.33 -20.45
CA TYR A 93 -14.81 -1.22 -20.81
C TYR A 93 -14.16 -0.26 -21.82
N GLN A 94 -15.01 0.28 -22.69
CA GLN A 94 -14.67 1.29 -23.67
C GLN A 94 -14.75 2.70 -23.06
N LEU A 95 -14.12 3.67 -23.74
CA LEU A 95 -14.03 5.07 -23.29
C LEU A 95 -15.41 5.66 -22.94
N ALA A 96 -16.40 5.47 -23.83
CA ALA A 96 -17.77 5.96 -23.61
C ALA A 96 -18.38 5.38 -22.32
N THR A 97 -18.30 4.05 -22.14
CA THR A 97 -18.83 3.37 -20.95
C THR A 97 -18.17 3.86 -19.65
N VAL A 98 -16.85 4.09 -19.67
CA VAL A 98 -16.14 4.60 -18.49
C VAL A 98 -16.54 6.04 -18.17
N ALA A 99 -16.73 6.88 -19.19
CA ALA A 99 -17.21 8.25 -19.03
C ALA A 99 -18.66 8.30 -18.47
N ASP A 100 -19.56 7.46 -18.99
CA ASP A 100 -20.94 7.35 -18.50
C ASP A 100 -20.98 6.90 -17.04
N LEU A 101 -20.16 5.90 -16.67
CA LEU A 101 -20.05 5.43 -15.29
C LEU A 101 -19.48 6.51 -14.36
N LEU A 102 -18.53 7.32 -14.82
CA LEU A 102 -17.98 8.43 -14.05
C LEU A 102 -19.05 9.49 -13.77
N ALA A 103 -19.78 9.93 -14.79
CA ALA A 103 -20.85 10.92 -14.64
C ALA A 103 -21.97 10.40 -13.72
N TYR A 104 -22.34 9.12 -13.88
CA TYR A 104 -23.32 8.47 -13.00
C TYR A 104 -22.86 8.43 -11.54
N GLU A 105 -21.62 8.04 -11.29
CA GLU A 105 -21.09 7.94 -9.94
C GLU A 105 -20.98 9.32 -9.29
N GLU A 106 -20.53 10.35 -10.01
CA GLU A 106 -20.47 11.74 -9.53
C GLU A 106 -21.85 12.31 -9.19
N ALA A 107 -22.88 11.95 -9.94
CA ALA A 107 -24.25 12.44 -9.75
C ALA A 107 -25.02 11.70 -8.62
N THR A 108 -24.59 10.50 -8.22
CA THR A 108 -25.34 9.66 -7.28
C THR A 108 -24.66 9.52 -5.92
N ARG A 109 -23.57 8.75 -5.83
CA ARG A 109 -22.93 8.39 -4.56
C ARG A 109 -21.56 9.03 -4.35
N ALA A 110 -20.91 9.46 -5.42
CA ALA A 110 -19.59 10.05 -5.44
C ALA A 110 -18.55 9.26 -4.60
N ARG A 111 -18.53 7.92 -4.69
CA ARG A 111 -17.59 7.09 -3.93
C ARG A 111 -16.15 7.37 -4.39
N ALA A 112 -15.35 8.00 -3.54
CA ALA A 112 -13.98 8.41 -3.88
C ALA A 112 -13.09 7.28 -4.46
N PRO A 113 -13.12 6.03 -3.96
CA PRO A 113 -12.34 4.94 -4.56
C PRO A 113 -12.78 4.61 -5.99
N PHE A 114 -14.09 4.67 -6.27
CA PHE A 114 -14.67 4.38 -7.58
C PHE A 114 -14.32 5.47 -8.59
N LEU A 115 -14.53 6.73 -8.19
CA LEU A 115 -14.18 7.90 -9.00
C LEU A 115 -12.69 7.90 -9.39
N THR A 116 -11.81 7.59 -8.44
CA THR A 116 -10.36 7.50 -8.71
C THR A 116 -10.04 6.45 -9.77
N MET A 117 -10.61 5.25 -9.65
CA MET A 117 -10.39 4.18 -10.64
C MET A 117 -10.96 4.52 -12.02
N LEU A 118 -12.15 5.14 -12.07
CA LEU A 118 -12.81 5.53 -13.31
C LEU A 118 -12.03 6.62 -14.06
N ARG A 119 -11.59 7.67 -13.35
CA ARG A 119 -10.77 8.76 -13.92
C ARG A 119 -9.45 8.23 -14.47
N ASN A 120 -8.72 7.43 -13.68
CA ASN A 120 -7.47 6.81 -14.12
C ASN A 120 -7.66 5.91 -15.35
N ARG A 121 -8.80 5.22 -15.46
CA ARG A 121 -9.10 4.37 -16.62
C ARG A 121 -9.46 5.21 -17.85
N LEU A 122 -10.19 6.31 -17.67
CA LEU A 122 -10.57 7.24 -18.73
C LEU A 122 -9.32 7.83 -19.40
N GLU A 123 -8.42 8.39 -18.59
CA GLU A 123 -7.14 8.96 -19.07
C GLU A 123 -6.33 7.93 -19.88
N LYS A 124 -6.24 6.68 -19.39
CA LYS A 124 -5.55 5.60 -20.11
C LYS A 124 -6.20 5.28 -21.45
N LEU A 125 -7.53 5.32 -21.54
CA LEU A 125 -8.25 5.03 -22.78
C LEU A 125 -8.11 6.18 -23.79
N GLU A 126 -8.09 7.43 -23.33
CA GLU A 126 -7.83 8.61 -24.17
C GLU A 126 -6.42 8.56 -24.77
N GLN A 127 -5.42 8.25 -23.94
CA GLN A 127 -4.05 8.08 -24.41
C GLN A 127 -3.93 6.94 -25.44
N GLN A 128 -4.56 5.80 -25.16
CA GLN A 128 -4.60 4.67 -26.09
C GLN A 128 -5.26 5.04 -27.43
N ALA A 129 -6.35 5.82 -27.38
CA ALA A 129 -7.02 6.32 -28.58
C ALA A 129 -6.11 7.26 -29.38
N ALA A 130 -5.39 8.17 -28.70
CA ALA A 130 -4.44 9.08 -29.33
C ALA A 130 -3.27 8.34 -29.98
N ASP A 131 -2.66 7.37 -29.29
CA ASP A 131 -1.54 6.58 -29.79
C ASP A 131 -1.95 5.69 -30.98
N SER A 132 -3.17 5.17 -30.95
CA SER A 132 -3.71 4.32 -32.02
C SER A 132 -4.13 5.09 -33.27
N SER A 133 -4.18 6.42 -33.23
CA SER A 133 -4.52 7.27 -34.37
C SER A 133 -3.25 7.68 -35.14
N PRO A 134 -2.96 7.07 -36.31
CA PRO A 134 -1.64 7.15 -36.98
C PRO A 134 -1.36 8.49 -37.70
N LEU A 135 -2.01 9.61 -37.35
CA LEU A 135 -1.99 10.84 -38.16
C LEU A 135 -1.71 12.15 -37.39
N GLN A 136 -1.09 12.11 -36.21
CA GLN A 136 -0.60 13.36 -35.61
C GLN A 136 0.61 13.90 -36.40
N PRO A 137 0.53 15.13 -36.94
CA PRO A 137 1.56 15.69 -37.81
C PRO A 137 2.84 15.90 -37.03
N ARG A 138 3.94 15.28 -37.48
CA ARG A 138 5.29 15.71 -37.14
C ARG A 138 5.51 17.05 -37.83
N GLY A 139 5.48 18.13 -37.05
CA GLY A 139 6.00 19.44 -37.46
C GLY A 139 7.51 19.41 -37.63
#